data_AF-A0A9E2PAN2-F1
#
_entry.id   AF-A0A9E2PAN2-F1
#
_cell.length_a   1.000
_cell.length_b   1.000
_cell.length_c   1.000
_cell.angle_alpha   90.00
_cell.angle_beta   90.00
_cell.angle_gamma   90.00
#
_symmetry.space_group_name_H-M   'P 1'
#
loop_
_entity.id
_entity.type
_entity.pdbx_description
1 polymer ?
#
loop_
_entity_poly.entity_id
_entity_poly.type
_entity_poly.pdbx_seq_one_letter_code
_entity_poly.pdbx_strand_id
1 'polypeptide(L)'
;TGHEVQFHAWDHRRWQDELHIKSIEWIKEWFEKGINAFIKLTGHMPASFGAPAWLIDDRVMEIIKEYKFDYLSCTRAKESFIHEKIGVMEIPSDLPCIEETGIDNAASAIISVLKSGGIHVLPVHAEVEGGIRSNYFIQLLEQIKMMNYPVTTLCEIKKLLPENISVRKYKMDLLAGRSALCAA
;
A
#
# COMPACT_ATOMS: atom_id res chain seq x y z
N THR A 1 -9.67 19.64 -4.27
CA THR A 1 -8.42 19.22 -3.60
C THR A 1 -8.82 18.51 -2.32
N GLY A 2 -8.21 17.36 -2.01
CA GLY A 2 -8.67 16.47 -0.92
C GLY A 2 -8.07 15.05 -0.97
N HIS A 3 -7.13 14.80 -1.89
CA HIS A 3 -6.34 13.57 -1.91
C HIS A 3 -5.07 13.78 -1.11
N GLU A 4 -4.60 12.74 -0.45
CA GLU A 4 -3.24 12.73 0.10
C GLU A 4 -2.24 12.19 -0.93
N VAL A 5 -0.98 12.57 -0.78
CA VAL A 5 0.13 12.10 -1.61
C VAL A 5 1.25 11.66 -0.66
N GLN A 6 1.79 10.46 -0.86
CA GLN A 6 2.79 9.84 0.03
C GLN A 6 3.93 9.22 -0.79
N PHE A 7 5.01 8.82 -0.11
CA PHE A 7 6.19 8.28 -0.79
C PHE A 7 5.94 6.84 -1.26
N HIS A 8 6.29 6.57 -2.52
CA HIS A 8 6.17 5.23 -3.09
C HIS A 8 7.52 4.67 -3.54
N ALA A 9 8.28 5.42 -4.34
CA ALA A 9 9.64 5.04 -4.72
C ALA A 9 10.39 6.21 -5.35
N TRP A 10 11.71 6.08 -5.41
CA TRP A 10 12.51 6.84 -6.37
C TRP A 10 12.36 6.28 -7.80
N ASP A 11 12.40 4.96 -7.97
CA ASP A 11 12.13 4.26 -9.24
C ASP A 11 11.43 2.90 -8.99
N HIS A 12 10.12 2.88 -9.24
CA HIS A 12 9.27 1.73 -8.94
C HIS A 12 9.82 0.40 -9.47
N ARG A 13 10.30 0.39 -10.72
CA ARG A 13 10.65 -0.86 -11.40
C ARG A 13 11.90 -1.47 -10.80
N ARG A 14 12.94 -0.67 -10.55
CA ARG A 14 14.18 -1.20 -9.98
C ARG A 14 14.03 -1.62 -8.52
N TRP A 15 13.14 -0.99 -7.76
CA TRP A 15 12.79 -1.50 -6.42
C TRP A 15 12.25 -2.93 -6.51
N GLN A 16 11.24 -3.14 -7.36
CA GLN A 16 10.58 -4.43 -7.52
C GLN A 16 11.53 -5.51 -8.04
N ASP A 17 12.40 -5.17 -8.99
CA ASP A 17 13.28 -6.16 -9.64
C ASP A 17 14.58 -6.41 -8.88
N GLU A 18 15.16 -5.40 -8.23
CA GLU A 18 16.54 -5.46 -7.74
C GLU A 18 16.67 -5.52 -6.21
N LEU A 19 15.64 -5.21 -5.41
CA LEU A 19 15.79 -5.08 -3.94
C LEU A 19 16.52 -6.26 -3.29
N HIS A 20 16.17 -7.48 -3.67
CA HIS A 20 16.71 -8.71 -3.10
C HIS A 20 18.23 -8.90 -3.30
N ILE A 21 18.84 -8.25 -4.30
CA ILE A 21 20.30 -8.31 -4.56
C ILE A 21 21.04 -7.03 -4.15
N LYS A 22 20.34 -5.95 -3.84
CA LYS A 22 20.97 -4.67 -3.45
C LYS A 22 21.37 -4.65 -1.99
N SER A 23 22.36 -3.85 -1.65
CA SER A 23 22.81 -3.66 -0.26
C SER A 23 21.93 -2.67 0.50
N ILE A 24 22.11 -2.60 1.83
CA ILE A 24 21.40 -1.63 2.66
C ILE A 24 21.79 -0.18 2.30
N GLU A 25 23.03 0.07 1.89
CA GLU A 25 23.50 1.38 1.43
C GLU A 25 22.74 1.84 0.18
N TRP A 26 22.47 0.92 -0.75
CA TRP A 26 21.64 1.23 -1.91
C TRP A 26 20.21 1.61 -1.50
N ILE A 27 19.62 0.89 -0.53
CA ILE A 27 18.29 1.21 0.01
C ILE A 27 18.31 2.60 0.67
N LYS A 28 19.36 2.91 1.42
CA LYS A 28 19.53 4.24 2.04
C LYS A 28 19.58 5.35 1.01
N GLU A 29 20.48 5.26 0.03
CA GLU A 29 20.57 6.24 -1.06
C GLU A 29 19.26 6.38 -1.84
N TRP A 30 18.53 5.28 -1.97
CA TRP A 30 17.24 5.25 -2.65
C TRP A 30 16.18 6.06 -1.92
N PHE A 31 16.05 5.86 -0.60
CA PHE A 31 15.16 6.67 0.23
C PHE A 31 15.60 8.13 0.26
N GLU A 32 16.90 8.41 0.40
CA GLU A 32 17.42 9.79 0.36
C GLU A 32 17.04 10.51 -0.93
N LYS A 33 17.27 9.90 -2.10
CA LYS A 33 16.89 10.47 -3.40
C LYS A 33 15.37 10.67 -3.51
N GLY A 34 14.60 9.65 -3.17
CA GLY A 34 13.15 9.67 -3.27
C GLY A 34 12.49 10.70 -2.37
N ILE A 35 12.90 10.77 -1.11
CA ILE A 35 12.38 11.72 -0.13
C ILE A 35 12.80 13.14 -0.47
N ASN A 36 14.06 13.37 -0.87
CA ASN A 36 14.49 14.71 -1.29
C ASN A 36 13.69 15.20 -2.50
N ALA A 37 13.42 14.33 -3.47
CA ALA A 37 12.57 14.66 -4.62
C ALA A 37 11.12 14.93 -4.18
N PHE A 38 10.58 14.12 -3.27
CA PHE A 38 9.24 14.31 -2.72
C PHE A 38 9.11 15.68 -2.03
N ILE A 39 10.05 16.03 -1.14
CA ILE A 39 10.06 17.32 -0.43
C ILE A 39 10.18 18.47 -1.42
N LYS A 40 11.04 18.35 -2.44
CA LYS A 40 11.21 19.37 -3.47
C LYS A 40 9.90 19.65 -4.24
N LEU A 41 9.08 18.62 -4.46
CA LEU A 41 7.82 18.73 -5.19
C LEU A 41 6.63 19.16 -4.32
N THR A 42 6.58 18.71 -3.06
CA THR A 42 5.42 18.88 -2.17
C THR A 42 5.62 19.93 -1.08
N GLY A 43 6.87 20.28 -0.78
CA GLY A 43 7.25 21.20 0.29
C GLY A 43 7.26 20.60 1.71
N HIS A 44 6.99 19.30 1.86
CA HIS A 44 6.94 18.64 3.18
C HIS A 44 7.51 17.22 3.14
N MET A 45 7.79 16.66 4.33
CA MET A 45 8.14 15.25 4.47
C MET A 45 6.93 14.36 4.15
N PRO A 46 7.11 13.22 3.47
CA PRO A 46 6.04 12.23 3.34
C PRO A 46 5.66 11.68 4.72
N ALA A 47 4.36 11.51 4.96
CA ALA A 47 3.84 10.92 6.20
C ALA A 47 3.81 9.39 6.14
N SER A 48 3.87 8.80 4.95
CA SER A 48 3.82 7.35 4.77
C SER A 48 4.71 6.87 3.63
N PHE A 49 5.00 5.58 3.67
CA PHE A 49 5.63 4.82 2.62
C PHE A 49 4.76 3.61 2.25
N GLY A 50 4.48 3.45 0.96
CA GLY A 50 3.93 2.22 0.39
C GLY A 50 4.96 1.57 -0.51
N ALA A 51 5.37 0.33 -0.24
CA ALA A 51 6.43 -0.32 -1.02
C ALA A 51 5.94 -0.78 -2.41
N PRO A 52 6.70 -0.53 -3.48
CA PRO A 52 6.42 -1.10 -4.80
C PRO A 52 6.30 -2.62 -4.71
N ALA A 53 5.26 -3.16 -5.33
CA ALA A 53 4.91 -4.58 -5.29
C ALA A 53 4.73 -5.16 -3.87
N TRP A 54 4.51 -4.33 -2.84
CA TRP A 54 4.49 -4.74 -1.43
C TRP A 54 5.74 -5.52 -1.03
N LEU A 55 6.88 -5.19 -1.65
CA LEU A 55 8.14 -5.89 -1.46
C LEU A 55 8.98 -5.12 -0.45
N ILE A 56 9.17 -5.73 0.73
CA ILE A 56 10.02 -5.21 1.81
C ILE A 56 10.84 -6.35 2.42
N ASP A 57 11.98 -6.03 3.01
CA ASP A 57 12.78 -6.93 3.83
C ASP A 57 13.28 -6.23 5.11
N ASP A 58 13.96 -6.96 5.99
CA ASP A 58 14.40 -6.42 7.29
C ASP A 58 15.32 -5.19 7.14
N ARG A 59 16.07 -5.08 6.04
CA ARG A 59 16.96 -3.94 5.76
C ARG A 59 16.15 -2.70 5.43
N VAL A 60 15.05 -2.88 4.68
CA VAL A 60 14.08 -1.80 4.42
C VAL A 60 13.50 -1.30 5.75
N MET A 61 13.13 -2.20 6.65
CA MET A 61 12.59 -1.82 7.96
C MET A 61 13.62 -1.08 8.83
N GLU A 62 14.90 -1.43 8.75
CA GLU A 62 15.98 -0.71 9.41
C GLU A 62 16.09 0.73 8.91
N ILE A 63 16.05 0.94 7.60
CA ILE A 63 16.07 2.28 6.99
C ILE A 63 14.80 3.07 7.36
N ILE A 64 13.63 2.44 7.32
CA ILE A 64 12.36 3.09 7.69
C ILE A 64 12.40 3.66 9.12
N LYS A 65 13.11 3.03 10.07
CA LYS A 65 13.25 3.58 11.45
C LYS A 65 13.86 4.97 11.48
N GLU A 66 14.71 5.30 10.52
CA GLU A 66 15.34 6.63 10.42
C GLU A 66 14.32 7.70 10.01
N TYR A 67 13.18 7.29 9.42
CA TYR A 67 12.10 8.15 8.99
C TYR A 67 10.92 8.08 9.97
N LYS A 68 10.40 9.25 10.35
CA LYS A 68 9.24 9.37 11.26
C LYS A 68 7.92 9.26 10.49
N PHE A 69 7.72 8.16 9.75
CA PHE A 69 6.44 7.92 9.08
C PHE A 69 5.33 7.67 10.10
N ASP A 70 4.17 8.24 9.83
CA ASP A 70 2.97 8.11 10.65
C ASP A 70 2.31 6.74 10.51
N TYR A 71 2.42 6.13 9.33
CA TYR A 71 1.91 4.80 8.99
C TYR A 71 2.64 4.26 7.75
N LEU A 72 2.48 2.97 7.48
CA LEU A 72 2.96 2.28 6.28
C LEU A 72 1.77 1.64 5.53
N SER A 73 1.95 1.40 4.24
CA SER A 73 1.05 0.58 3.41
C SER A 73 1.89 -0.32 2.49
N CYS A 74 2.69 -1.18 3.11
CA CYS A 74 3.73 -1.98 2.47
C CYS A 74 3.36 -3.47 2.34
N THR A 75 2.18 -3.87 2.82
CA THR A 75 1.79 -5.28 2.89
C THR A 75 0.41 -5.55 2.29
N ARG A 76 0.16 -6.83 2.05
CA ARG A 76 -1.10 -7.45 1.65
C ARG A 76 -1.76 -8.19 2.82
N ALA A 77 -1.49 -7.75 4.04
CA ALA A 77 -2.12 -8.28 5.23
C ALA A 77 -3.64 -8.11 5.15
N LYS A 78 -4.38 -8.98 5.83
CA LYS A 78 -5.85 -8.86 5.93
C LYS A 78 -6.31 -7.83 6.95
N GLU A 79 -5.44 -7.49 7.90
CA GLU A 79 -5.76 -6.61 9.03
C GLU A 79 -4.55 -5.74 9.35
N SER A 80 -4.84 -4.51 9.80
CA SER A 80 -3.83 -3.59 10.32
C SER A 80 -3.09 -4.19 11.52
N PHE A 81 -1.80 -3.91 11.60
CA PHE A 81 -0.93 -4.34 12.68
C PHE A 81 0.15 -3.29 12.96
N ILE A 82 0.81 -3.38 14.11
CA ILE A 82 2.02 -2.61 14.41
C ILE A 82 3.23 -3.46 14.09
N HIS A 83 4.15 -2.92 13.27
CA HIS A 83 5.42 -3.59 12.97
C HIS A 83 6.30 -3.66 14.23
N GLU A 84 6.54 -4.86 14.73
CA GLU A 84 7.20 -5.11 16.02
C GLU A 84 8.56 -4.39 16.20
N LYS A 85 9.33 -4.24 15.13
CA LYS A 85 10.69 -3.67 15.19
C LYS A 85 10.71 -2.15 15.18
N ILE A 86 9.70 -1.51 14.61
CA ILE A 86 9.71 -0.06 14.31
C ILE A 86 8.57 0.69 15.03
N GLY A 87 7.55 -0.02 15.55
CA GLY A 87 6.43 0.59 16.25
C GLY A 87 5.48 1.40 15.36
N VAL A 88 5.57 1.25 14.04
CA VAL A 88 4.74 1.97 13.06
C VAL A 88 3.57 1.10 12.62
N MET A 89 2.40 1.73 12.48
CA MET A 89 1.18 1.08 12.03
C MET A 89 1.23 0.75 10.54
N GLU A 90 0.90 -0.49 10.21
CA GLU A 90 0.63 -0.95 8.86
C GLU A 90 -0.87 -0.83 8.57
N ILE A 91 -1.20 -0.13 7.49
CA ILE A 91 -2.53 -0.07 6.89
C ILE A 91 -2.41 -0.82 5.56
N PRO A 92 -2.71 -2.14 5.54
CA PRO A 92 -2.40 -2.97 4.39
C PRO A 92 -3.35 -2.72 3.23
N SER A 93 -2.88 -3.02 2.01
CA SER A 93 -3.75 -3.13 0.84
C SER A 93 -4.38 -4.52 0.83
N ASP A 94 -5.59 -4.67 1.37
CA ASP A 94 -6.19 -5.98 1.61
C ASP A 94 -7.14 -6.43 0.49
N LEU A 95 -7.72 -5.49 -0.27
CA LEU A 95 -8.55 -5.80 -1.42
C LEU A 95 -7.70 -6.29 -2.60
N PRO A 96 -8.23 -7.22 -3.41
CA PRO A 96 -7.49 -7.77 -4.54
C PRO A 96 -7.40 -6.77 -5.70
N CYS A 97 -6.30 -6.83 -6.44
CA CYS A 97 -6.14 -6.10 -7.69
C CYS A 97 -6.69 -6.88 -8.89
N ILE A 98 -6.88 -6.20 -10.02
CA ILE A 98 -7.28 -6.82 -11.29
C ILE A 98 -6.28 -7.92 -11.71
N GLU A 99 -4.99 -7.73 -11.45
CA GLU A 99 -3.93 -8.68 -11.76
C GLU A 99 -4.07 -10.01 -11.00
N GLU A 100 -4.75 -10.00 -9.86
CA GLU A 100 -4.85 -11.17 -8.98
C GLU A 100 -6.08 -12.02 -9.27
N THR A 101 -7.18 -11.36 -9.66
CA THR A 101 -8.46 -12.02 -9.88
C THR A 101 -8.81 -12.15 -11.37
N GLY A 102 -8.13 -11.40 -12.22
CA GLY A 102 -8.58 -11.12 -13.59
C GLY A 102 -9.74 -10.11 -13.60
N ILE A 103 -9.88 -9.40 -14.72
CA ILE A 103 -10.85 -8.31 -14.88
C ILE A 103 -12.31 -8.76 -14.66
N ASP A 104 -12.66 -9.96 -15.11
CA ASP A 104 -14.03 -10.46 -15.04
C ASP A 104 -14.48 -10.78 -13.62
N ASN A 105 -13.54 -11.07 -12.70
CA ASN A 105 -13.83 -11.44 -11.32
C ASN A 105 -13.46 -10.34 -10.30
N ALA A 106 -12.77 -9.27 -10.73
CA ALA A 106 -12.25 -8.27 -9.81
C ALA A 106 -13.35 -7.57 -9.01
N ALA A 107 -14.42 -7.11 -9.67
CA ALA A 107 -15.51 -6.43 -8.99
C ALA A 107 -16.25 -7.36 -8.01
N SER A 108 -16.54 -8.60 -8.41
CA SER A 108 -17.26 -9.54 -7.54
C SER A 108 -16.42 -9.93 -6.31
N ALA A 109 -15.11 -10.11 -6.48
CA ALA A 109 -14.18 -10.39 -5.38
C ALA A 109 -14.12 -9.21 -4.39
N ILE A 110 -13.94 -7.98 -4.88
CA ILE A 110 -13.90 -6.76 -4.05
C ILE A 110 -15.21 -6.58 -3.29
N ILE A 111 -16.36 -6.65 -3.99
CA ILE A 111 -17.68 -6.46 -3.38
C ILE A 111 -17.98 -7.56 -2.34
N SER A 112 -17.50 -8.79 -2.56
CA SER A 112 -17.65 -9.87 -1.59
C SER A 112 -16.93 -9.57 -0.27
N VAL A 113 -15.73 -8.99 -0.32
CA VAL A 113 -14.98 -8.58 0.87
C VAL A 113 -15.67 -7.38 1.53
N LEU A 114 -16.05 -6.37 0.75
CA LEU A 114 -16.74 -5.21 1.31
C LEU A 114 -18.05 -5.60 2.04
N LYS A 115 -18.80 -6.59 1.56
CA LYS A 115 -20.01 -7.07 2.25
C LYS A 115 -19.78 -7.63 3.65
N SER A 116 -18.55 -8.03 4.01
CA SER A 116 -18.26 -8.52 5.37
C SER A 116 -18.11 -7.41 6.41
N GLY A 117 -18.17 -6.13 6.03
CA GLY A 117 -17.89 -5.05 6.97
C GLY A 117 -16.39 -4.79 7.13
N GLY A 118 -16.05 -3.64 7.74
CA GLY A 118 -14.68 -3.30 8.10
C GLY A 118 -14.11 -2.12 7.32
N ILE A 119 -12.80 -1.96 7.46
CA ILE A 119 -12.00 -0.95 6.77
C ILE A 119 -11.12 -1.68 5.76
N HIS A 120 -11.14 -1.21 4.52
CA HIS A 120 -10.47 -1.85 3.41
C HIS A 120 -9.72 -0.83 2.57
N VAL A 121 -8.63 -1.26 1.94
CA VAL A 121 -7.80 -0.46 1.05
C VAL A 121 -7.73 -1.14 -0.31
N LEU A 122 -8.24 -0.45 -1.33
CA LEU A 122 -8.15 -0.87 -2.72
C LEU A 122 -6.91 -0.24 -3.38
N PRO A 123 -5.89 -1.04 -3.71
CA PRO A 123 -4.80 -0.57 -4.56
C PRO A 123 -5.27 -0.41 -6.01
N VAL A 124 -4.92 0.71 -6.64
CA VAL A 124 -5.26 1.03 -8.03
C VAL A 124 -4.09 1.71 -8.74
N HIS A 125 -4.03 1.59 -10.06
CA HIS A 125 -3.00 2.14 -10.92
C HIS A 125 -3.61 3.15 -11.89
N ALA A 126 -2.99 4.32 -12.02
CA ALA A 126 -3.49 5.37 -12.91
C ALA A 126 -3.49 4.92 -14.38
N GLU A 127 -2.53 4.09 -14.79
CA GLU A 127 -2.43 3.53 -16.13
C GLU A 127 -3.47 2.45 -16.44
N VAL A 128 -3.99 1.76 -15.41
CA VAL A 128 -4.99 0.70 -15.57
C VAL A 128 -6.39 1.25 -15.27
N GLU A 129 -6.73 1.47 -13.99
CA GLU A 129 -8.03 1.95 -13.54
C GLU A 129 -8.28 3.42 -13.91
N GLY A 130 -7.24 4.24 -14.05
CA GLY A 130 -7.37 5.59 -14.61
C GLY A 130 -7.36 5.62 -16.14
N GLY A 131 -6.94 4.53 -16.79
CA GLY A 131 -6.74 4.42 -18.23
C GLY A 131 -7.74 3.48 -18.90
N ILE A 132 -7.22 2.38 -19.44
CA ILE A 132 -7.98 1.42 -20.26
C ILE A 132 -9.13 0.74 -19.50
N ARG A 133 -9.08 0.71 -18.17
CA ARG A 133 -10.13 0.15 -17.28
C ARG A 133 -10.93 1.21 -16.53
N SER A 134 -10.90 2.47 -16.95
CA SER A 134 -11.67 3.57 -16.33
C SER A 134 -13.16 3.30 -16.20
N ASN A 135 -13.83 2.77 -17.22
CA ASN A 135 -15.26 2.43 -17.13
C ASN A 135 -15.53 1.37 -16.07
N TYR A 136 -14.66 0.37 -15.93
CA TYR A 136 -14.76 -0.64 -14.88
C TYR A 136 -14.61 0.00 -13.49
N PHE A 137 -13.61 0.88 -13.32
CA PHE A 137 -13.36 1.54 -12.04
C PHE A 137 -14.52 2.46 -11.62
N ILE A 138 -15.09 3.22 -12.56
CA ILE A 138 -16.27 4.06 -12.30
C ILE A 138 -17.46 3.20 -11.83
N GLN A 139 -17.74 2.09 -12.52
CA GLN A 139 -18.82 1.18 -12.14
C GLN A 139 -18.60 0.55 -10.77
N LEU A 140 -17.36 0.19 -10.44
CA LEU A 140 -17.01 -0.32 -9.10
C LEU A 140 -17.28 0.75 -8.03
N LEU A 141 -16.85 2.00 -8.25
CA LEU A 141 -17.08 3.09 -7.30
C LEU A 141 -18.57 3.41 -7.12
N GLU A 142 -19.37 3.33 -8.19
CA GLU A 142 -20.83 3.48 -8.11
C GLU A 142 -21.47 2.40 -7.22
N GLN A 143 -21.03 1.14 -7.36
CA GLN A 143 -21.49 0.04 -6.51
C GLN A 143 -21.08 0.24 -5.04
N ILE A 144 -19.83 0.62 -4.78
CA ILE A 144 -19.33 0.92 -3.43
C ILE A 144 -20.17 2.04 -2.79
N LYS A 145 -20.48 3.09 -3.56
CA LYS A 145 -21.34 4.18 -3.11
C LYS A 145 -22.77 3.71 -2.79
N MET A 146 -23.35 2.84 -3.61
CA MET A 146 -24.67 2.25 -3.35
C MET A 146 -24.71 1.38 -2.08
N MET A 147 -23.57 0.80 -1.69
CA MET A 147 -23.41 0.06 -0.43
C MET A 147 -23.24 0.97 0.79
N ASN A 148 -23.27 2.30 0.62
CA ASN A 148 -23.00 3.30 1.66
C ASN A 148 -21.61 3.16 2.31
N TYR A 149 -20.62 2.68 1.56
CA TYR A 149 -19.22 2.67 2.00
C TYR A 149 -18.57 4.04 1.73
N PRO A 150 -18.14 4.78 2.77
CA PRO A 150 -17.40 6.01 2.56
C PRO A 150 -16.00 5.69 2.02
N VAL A 151 -15.57 6.46 1.01
CA VAL A 151 -14.21 6.42 0.48
C VAL A 151 -13.43 7.60 1.06
N THR A 152 -12.28 7.34 1.67
CA THR A 152 -11.43 8.35 2.31
C THR A 152 -9.95 8.03 2.13
N THR A 153 -9.07 8.92 2.61
CA THR A 153 -7.61 8.76 2.57
C THR A 153 -7.12 7.78 3.65
N LEU A 154 -5.94 7.20 3.48
CA LEU A 154 -5.28 6.36 4.48
C LEU A 154 -5.00 7.14 5.77
N CYS A 155 -4.68 8.43 5.69
CA CYS A 155 -4.52 9.26 6.90
C CYS A 155 -5.81 9.41 7.72
N GLU A 156 -6.99 9.42 7.09
CA GLU A 156 -8.27 9.38 7.81
C GLU A 156 -8.58 7.96 8.30
N ILE A 157 -8.31 6.92 7.50
CA ILE A 157 -8.42 5.52 7.92
C ILE A 157 -7.63 5.27 9.21
N LYS A 158 -6.39 5.78 9.30
CA LYS A 158 -5.55 5.66 10.51
C LYS A 158 -6.29 6.12 11.77
N LYS A 159 -7.09 7.20 11.68
CA LYS A 159 -7.83 7.75 12.83
C LYS A 159 -9.04 6.89 13.23
N LEU A 160 -9.54 6.07 12.32
CA LEU A 160 -10.67 5.16 12.54
C LEU A 160 -10.22 3.80 13.09
N LEU A 161 -8.93 3.47 12.96
CA LEU A 161 -8.37 2.23 13.44
C LEU A 161 -8.29 2.20 14.98
N PRO A 162 -8.54 1.03 15.61
CA PRO A 162 -8.54 0.91 17.06
C PRO A 162 -7.14 1.06 17.65
N GLU A 163 -7.06 1.44 18.93
CA GLU A 163 -5.76 1.56 19.63
C GLU A 163 -5.15 0.19 19.98
N ASN A 164 -5.98 -0.83 20.23
CA ASN A 164 -5.55 -2.19 20.55
C ASN A 164 -5.29 -3.03 19.30
N ILE A 165 -4.30 -2.64 18.50
CA ILE A 165 -3.87 -3.35 17.30
C ILE A 165 -2.76 -4.37 17.63
N SER A 166 -2.77 -5.51 16.94
CA SER A 166 -1.77 -6.56 17.13
C SER A 166 -0.36 -6.07 16.77
N VAL A 167 0.63 -6.47 17.55
CA VAL A 167 2.06 -6.22 17.25
C VAL A 167 2.65 -7.49 16.67
N ARG A 168 3.20 -7.42 15.45
CA ARG A 168 3.78 -8.59 14.77
C ARG A 168 4.80 -8.20 13.70
N LYS A 169 5.50 -9.20 13.18
CA LYS A 169 6.21 -9.13 11.91
C LYS A 169 5.29 -9.46 10.74
N TYR A 170 5.55 -8.84 9.58
CA TYR A 170 5.03 -9.32 8.30
C TYR A 170 5.69 -10.64 7.89
N LYS A 171 5.07 -11.35 6.95
CA LYS A 171 5.58 -12.56 6.32
C LYS A 171 5.60 -12.37 4.80
N MET A 172 6.60 -12.91 4.14
CA MET A 172 6.59 -12.95 2.67
C MET A 172 5.70 -14.11 2.22
N ASP A 173 4.77 -13.83 1.29
CA ASP A 173 3.84 -14.81 0.74
C ASP A 173 3.68 -14.63 -0.77
N LEU A 174 3.37 -15.72 -1.48
CA LEU A 174 3.04 -15.71 -2.90
C LEU A 174 1.53 -15.80 -3.06
N LEU A 175 0.88 -14.64 -3.21
CA LEU A 175 -0.56 -14.59 -3.41
C LEU A 175 -0.95 -15.13 -4.79
N ALA A 176 -2.16 -15.68 -4.89
CA ALA A 176 -2.71 -16.14 -6.15
C ALA A 176 -2.75 -15.00 -7.19
N GLY A 177 -2.32 -15.29 -8.43
CA GLY A 177 -2.25 -14.31 -9.52
C GLY A 177 -1.03 -13.39 -9.49
N ARG A 178 -0.23 -13.39 -8.41
CA ARG A 178 1.03 -12.63 -8.33
C ARG A 178 2.19 -13.46 -8.87
N SER A 179 3.13 -12.79 -9.55
CA SER A 179 4.35 -13.40 -10.09
C SER A 179 5.54 -13.36 -9.14
N ALA A 180 5.42 -12.67 -8.00
CA ALA A 180 6.49 -12.50 -7.02
C ALA A 180 5.92 -12.41 -5.60
N LEU A 181 6.78 -12.70 -4.61
CA LEU A 181 6.46 -12.59 -3.19
C LEU A 181 6.11 -11.15 -2.82
N CYS A 182 5.13 -10.99 -1.94
CA CYS A 182 4.79 -9.75 -1.26
C CYS A 182 4.73 -9.97 0.25
N ALA A 183 4.93 -8.90 1.03
CA ALA A 183 4.72 -8.93 2.47
C ALA A 183 3.22 -9.00 2.81
N ALA A 184 2.85 -9.75 3.86
CA ALA A 184 1.49 -9.96 4.38
C ALA A 184 1.45 -10.14 5.91
#